data_AF-A0A957E0S0-F1
#
_entry.id   AF-A0A957E0S0-F1
#
_cell.length_a   1.000
_cell.length_b   1.000
_cell.length_c   1.000
_cell.angle_alpha   90.00
_cell.angle_beta   90.00
_cell.angle_gamma   90.00
#
_symmetry.space_group_name_H-M   'P 1'
#
loop_
_entity.id
_entity.type
_entity.pdbx_description
1 polymer ?
#
loop_
_entity_poly.entity_id
_entity_poly.type
_entity_poly.pdbx_seq_one_letter_code
_entity_poly.pdbx_strand_id
1 'polypeptide(L)'
;MKRYWVFCFLLISTLTACGAVDNGAANSGENNHMESNAETAVQPQQIICHFAYRANSGGRITQEESISIKNENTDLQQTIGEFDVNILYLDGSMGGERSLRLSVRPINGTNELTAQLYQLPQNSGPINQFIGGHGFTGLTYVTDPGSNAELQFWCTAE
;
A
#
# COMPACT_ATOMS: atom_id res chain seq x y z
N MET A 1 -36.44 18.43 -9.16
CA MET A 1 -36.50 19.51 -8.15
C MET A 1 -35.07 19.94 -7.85
N LYS A 2 -34.71 21.18 -8.17
CA LYS A 2 -33.35 21.76 -7.99
C LYS A 2 -33.22 22.34 -6.59
N ARG A 3 -32.16 22.02 -5.84
CA ARG A 3 -31.77 22.76 -4.62
C ARG A 3 -30.24 22.91 -4.52
N TYR A 4 -29.86 24.03 -3.92
CA TYR A 4 -28.70 24.86 -4.19
C TYR A 4 -27.47 24.57 -3.32
N TRP A 5 -26.31 24.92 -3.86
CA TRP A 5 -25.01 24.97 -3.19
C TRP A 5 -24.92 26.16 -2.22
N VAL A 6 -24.25 25.97 -1.08
CA VAL A 6 -23.76 27.06 -0.22
C VAL A 6 -22.27 26.79 0.03
N PHE A 7 -21.40 27.50 -0.69
CA PHE A 7 -19.99 27.62 -0.36
C PHE A 7 -19.81 28.90 0.46
N CYS A 8 -19.33 28.74 1.70
CA CYS A 8 -18.96 29.86 2.55
C CYS A 8 -17.47 30.16 2.35
N PHE A 9 -17.19 31.36 1.86
CA PHE A 9 -15.86 31.96 1.75
C PHE A 9 -15.32 32.31 3.15
N LEU A 10 -14.02 32.08 3.38
CA LEU A 10 -13.27 32.85 4.36
C LEU A 10 -11.84 33.11 3.86
N LEU A 11 -11.61 34.39 3.55
CA LEU A 11 -10.34 35.06 3.30
C LEU A 11 -9.53 35.26 4.61
N ILE A 12 -8.28 35.74 4.46
CA ILE A 12 -7.38 36.47 5.41
C ILE A 12 -6.08 35.69 5.62
N SER A 13 -4.85 36.23 5.53
CA SER A 13 -4.26 37.50 5.08
C SER A 13 -2.74 37.29 4.96
N THR A 14 -2.08 38.00 4.06
CA THR A 14 -0.61 38.02 3.90
C THR A 14 0.05 38.92 4.94
N LEU A 15 1.24 38.52 5.42
CA LEU A 15 2.17 39.40 6.14
C LEU A 15 3.58 39.23 5.53
N THR A 16 4.05 40.33 4.96
CA THR A 16 5.42 40.57 4.48
C THR A 16 6.30 40.98 5.66
N ALA A 17 7.48 40.40 5.81
CA ALA A 17 8.57 41.00 6.58
C ALA A 17 9.89 40.77 5.84
N CYS A 18 10.46 41.88 5.37
CA CYS A 18 11.81 41.98 4.81
C CYS A 18 12.75 42.39 5.95
N GLY A 19 13.87 41.69 6.11
CA GLY A 19 14.91 42.05 7.06
C GLY A 19 16.24 41.46 6.61
N ALA A 20 17.12 42.31 6.09
CA ALA A 20 18.50 41.99 5.80
C ALA A 20 19.39 42.92 6.62
N VAL A 21 20.36 42.39 7.37
CA VAL A 21 21.66 43.04 7.66
C VAL A 21 22.73 41.96 7.88
N ASP A 22 23.85 42.12 7.15
CA ASP A 22 25.13 41.42 7.22
C ASP A 22 25.90 41.60 8.53
N ASN A 23 26.72 40.60 8.91
CA ASN A 23 28.19 40.68 8.95
C ASN A 23 28.84 39.56 9.79
N GLY A 24 29.87 38.91 9.22
CA GLY A 24 31.15 38.78 9.94
C GLY A 24 31.60 37.41 10.47
N ALA A 25 32.36 36.71 9.63
CA ALA A 25 33.66 36.07 9.88
C ALA A 25 33.84 34.89 10.88
N ALA A 26 34.33 33.79 10.26
CA ALA A 26 35.44 32.93 10.67
C ALA A 26 35.29 31.94 11.84
N ASN A 27 35.35 30.63 11.52
CA ASN A 27 36.39 29.78 12.09
C ASN A 27 36.72 28.58 11.17
N SER A 28 38.01 28.27 11.12
CA SER A 28 38.67 27.17 10.43
C SER A 28 38.57 25.85 11.18
N GLY A 29 38.68 24.75 10.43
CA GLY A 29 38.76 23.36 10.92
C GLY A 29 37.50 22.59 10.54
N GLU A 30 37.51 21.36 10.04
CA GLU A 30 38.56 20.38 9.81
C GLU A 30 37.85 19.22 9.06
N ASN A 31 38.61 18.41 8.33
CA ASN A 31 38.37 16.99 8.13
C ASN A 31 37.31 16.47 7.12
N ASN A 32 37.88 15.91 6.05
CA ASN A 32 37.67 14.53 5.59
C ASN A 32 36.47 14.18 4.71
N HIS A 33 36.83 13.75 3.49
CA HIS A 33 36.32 12.55 2.84
C HIS A 33 34.80 12.48 2.67
N MET A 34 34.31 13.21 1.67
CA MET A 34 32.99 12.94 1.12
C MET A 34 33.14 11.77 0.13
N GLU A 35 33.26 10.56 0.68
CA GLU A 35 32.91 9.34 -0.03
C GLU A 35 31.44 9.52 -0.42
N SER A 36 31.18 9.75 -1.71
CA SER A 36 29.81 9.76 -2.21
C SER A 36 29.26 8.37 -1.92
N ASN A 37 28.37 8.28 -0.94
CA ASN A 37 27.53 7.12 -0.72
C ASN A 37 26.98 6.71 -2.08
N ALA A 38 27.47 5.59 -2.60
CA ALA A 38 26.88 4.95 -3.75
C ALA A 38 25.40 4.78 -3.39
N GLU A 39 24.55 5.51 -4.11
CA GLU A 39 23.11 5.33 -4.08
C GLU A 39 22.87 3.86 -4.37
N THR A 40 22.65 3.07 -3.31
CA THR A 40 22.38 1.65 -3.43
C THR A 40 21.13 1.56 -4.27
N ALA A 41 21.29 1.23 -5.56
CA ALA A 41 20.18 1.05 -6.47
C ALA A 41 19.24 0.04 -5.81
N VAL A 42 18.11 0.53 -5.32
CA VAL A 42 17.11 -0.29 -4.64
C VAL A 42 16.64 -1.27 -5.70
N GLN A 43 16.97 -2.54 -5.52
CA GLN A 43 16.49 -3.62 -6.38
C GLN A 43 14.97 -3.51 -6.48
N PRO A 44 14.37 -3.68 -7.67
CA PRO A 44 12.93 -3.64 -7.80
C PRO A 44 12.33 -4.77 -6.97
N GLN A 45 11.74 -4.41 -5.83
CA GLN A 45 11.04 -5.38 -4.98
C GLN A 45 9.84 -5.96 -5.73
N GLN A 46 9.74 -7.28 -5.69
CA GLN A 46 8.57 -8.02 -6.10
C GLN A 46 7.58 -8.05 -4.94
N ILE A 47 6.29 -7.90 -5.21
CA ILE A 47 5.25 -8.12 -4.19
C ILE A 47 4.69 -9.51 -4.41
N ILE A 48 4.67 -10.35 -3.37
CA ILE A 48 3.99 -11.64 -3.41
C ILE A 48 2.82 -11.61 -2.45
N CYS A 49 1.62 -11.84 -2.95
CA CYS A 49 0.42 -11.93 -2.12
C CYS A 49 0.05 -13.40 -1.94
N HIS A 50 -0.07 -13.82 -0.68
CA HIS A 50 -0.41 -15.17 -0.28
C HIS A 50 -1.85 -15.23 0.17
N PHE A 51 -2.50 -16.36 -0.13
CA PHE A 51 -3.89 -16.61 0.18
C PHE A 51 -4.05 -18.01 0.75
N ALA A 52 -4.85 -18.15 1.80
CA ALA A 52 -5.22 -19.45 2.37
C ALA A 52 -6.72 -19.48 2.64
N TYR A 53 -7.42 -20.42 2.00
CA TYR A 53 -8.86 -20.56 2.05
C TYR A 53 -9.27 -21.78 2.88
N ARG A 54 -10.39 -21.63 3.60
CA ARG A 54 -11.12 -22.71 4.26
C ARG A 54 -12.62 -22.55 4.03
N ALA A 55 -13.31 -23.67 3.78
CA ALA A 55 -14.77 -23.66 3.55
C ALA A 55 -15.62 -23.35 4.79
N ASN A 56 -15.01 -23.33 5.98
CA ASN A 56 -15.67 -22.96 7.23
C ASN A 56 -14.64 -22.35 8.18
N SER A 57 -14.96 -21.21 8.81
CA SER A 57 -14.09 -20.58 9.81
C SER A 57 -13.77 -21.55 10.95
N GLY A 58 -12.50 -21.60 11.35
CA GLY A 58 -11.98 -22.60 12.30
C GLY A 58 -11.74 -24.00 11.71
N GLY A 59 -12.15 -24.26 10.47
CA GLY A 59 -11.84 -25.49 9.74
C GLY A 59 -10.38 -25.57 9.26
N ARG A 60 -10.03 -26.66 8.57
CA ARG A 60 -8.70 -26.80 7.95
C ARG A 60 -8.60 -25.92 6.71
N ILE A 61 -7.40 -25.40 6.43
CA ILE A 61 -7.08 -24.79 5.13
C ILE A 61 -7.17 -25.88 4.05
N THR A 62 -7.89 -25.59 2.98
CA THR A 62 -8.15 -26.53 1.86
C THR A 62 -7.57 -26.05 0.53
N GLN A 63 -7.22 -24.76 0.42
CA GLN A 63 -6.55 -24.20 -0.74
C GLN A 63 -5.56 -23.13 -0.29
N GLU A 64 -4.38 -23.12 -0.89
CA GLU A 64 -3.36 -22.08 -0.72
C GLU A 64 -2.91 -21.62 -2.09
N GLU A 65 -2.67 -20.32 -2.24
CA GLU A 65 -2.25 -19.72 -3.50
C GLU A 65 -1.29 -18.56 -3.24
N SER A 66 -0.44 -18.27 -4.21
CA SER A 66 0.48 -17.13 -4.15
C SER A 66 0.55 -16.45 -5.50
N ILE A 67 0.38 -15.13 -5.50
CA ILE A 67 0.33 -14.31 -6.70
C ILE A 67 1.50 -13.33 -6.64
N SER A 68 2.37 -13.42 -7.64
CA SER A 68 3.49 -12.49 -7.81
C SER A 68 3.04 -11.29 -8.63
N ILE A 69 3.24 -10.10 -8.08
CA ILE A 69 3.03 -8.81 -8.72
C ILE A 69 4.40 -8.23 -9.08
N LYS A 70 4.58 -7.94 -10.37
CA LYS A 70 5.79 -7.27 -10.87
C LYS A 70 5.72 -5.78 -10.59
N ASN A 71 6.85 -5.09 -10.68
CA ASN A 71 6.91 -3.64 -10.50
C ASN A 71 6.39 -2.87 -11.75
N GLU A 72 5.15 -3.14 -12.14
CA GLU A 72 4.41 -2.51 -13.23
C GLU A 72 2.92 -2.47 -12.89
N ASN A 73 2.19 -1.49 -13.42
CA ASN A 73 0.75 -1.39 -13.20
C ASN A 73 0.04 -2.72 -13.48
N THR A 74 -0.68 -3.23 -12.48
CA THR A 74 -1.34 -4.54 -12.52
C THR A 74 -2.77 -4.38 -12.01
N ASP A 75 -3.74 -4.91 -12.74
CA ASP A 75 -5.12 -5.11 -12.28
C ASP A 75 -5.47 -6.57 -12.54
N LEU A 76 -5.54 -7.36 -11.47
CA LEU A 76 -5.74 -8.79 -11.52
C LEU A 76 -7.00 -9.15 -10.73
N GLN A 77 -7.80 -10.05 -11.28
CA GLN A 77 -8.86 -10.73 -10.55
C GLN A 77 -8.56 -12.23 -10.50
N GLN A 78 -8.60 -12.81 -9.31
CA GLN A 78 -8.38 -14.23 -9.07
C GLN A 78 -9.50 -14.80 -8.20
N THR A 79 -9.96 -16.00 -8.51
CA THR A 79 -10.93 -16.71 -7.69
C THR A 79 -10.21 -17.71 -6.79
N ILE A 80 -10.44 -17.63 -5.47
CA ILE A 80 -9.81 -18.49 -4.46
C ILE A 80 -10.91 -19.05 -3.56
N GLY A 81 -11.18 -20.35 -3.68
CA GLY A 81 -12.33 -20.99 -3.04
C GLY A 81 -13.65 -20.34 -3.45
N GLU A 82 -14.34 -19.72 -2.49
CA GLU A 82 -15.63 -19.04 -2.69
C GLU A 82 -15.49 -17.51 -2.84
N PHE A 83 -14.27 -17.00 -2.94
CA PHE A 83 -13.98 -15.57 -2.99
C PHE A 83 -13.41 -15.15 -4.34
N ASP A 84 -13.87 -14.01 -4.84
CA ASP A 84 -13.18 -13.23 -5.85
C ASP A 84 -12.27 -12.22 -5.15
N VAL A 85 -10.98 -12.28 -5.48
CA VAL A 85 -9.95 -11.34 -5.03
C VAL A 85 -9.58 -10.43 -6.19
N ASN A 86 -9.60 -9.12 -5.97
CA ASN A 86 -9.02 -8.14 -6.87
C ASN A 86 -7.74 -7.57 -6.26
N ILE A 87 -6.70 -7.48 -7.10
CA ILE A 87 -5.40 -6.91 -6.78
C ILE A 87 -5.11 -5.83 -7.80
N LEU A 88 -5.13 -4.58 -7.34
CA LEU A 88 -4.74 -3.42 -8.12
C LEU A 88 -3.42 -2.88 -7.58
N TYR A 89 -2.36 -2.97 -8.37
CA TYR A 89 -1.08 -2.36 -8.07
C TYR A 89 -0.79 -1.24 -9.06
N LEU A 90 -0.46 -0.07 -8.54
CA LEU A 90 -0.02 1.08 -9.32
C LEU A 90 1.44 1.34 -8.97
N ASP A 91 2.32 1.36 -9.97
CA ASP A 91 3.77 1.48 -9.78
C ASP A 91 4.24 2.92 -9.48
N GLY A 92 3.33 3.89 -9.61
CA GLY A 92 3.57 5.33 -9.43
C GLY A 92 3.94 6.09 -10.71
N SER A 93 4.02 5.42 -11.86
CA SER A 93 4.26 6.05 -13.17
C SER A 93 3.15 7.02 -13.57
N MET A 94 1.91 6.76 -13.14
CA MET A 94 0.75 7.60 -13.39
C MET A 94 0.27 8.25 -12.08
N GLY A 95 0.88 9.36 -11.70
CA GLY A 95 0.44 10.15 -10.54
C GLY A 95 1.42 10.22 -9.37
N GLY A 96 2.61 9.62 -9.50
CA GLY A 96 3.71 9.77 -8.56
C GLY A 96 3.58 8.98 -7.26
N GLU A 97 2.48 8.23 -7.06
CA GLU A 97 2.27 7.42 -5.87
C GLU A 97 2.17 5.94 -6.22
N ARG A 98 3.02 5.13 -5.58
CA ARG A 98 2.91 3.67 -5.65
C ARG A 98 1.83 3.21 -4.68
N SER A 99 0.97 2.31 -5.11
CA SER A 99 -0.07 1.77 -4.23
C SER A 99 -0.42 0.33 -4.55
N LEU A 100 -0.91 -0.37 -3.53
CA LEU A 100 -1.52 -1.70 -3.63
C LEU A 100 -2.91 -1.64 -3.02
N ARG A 101 -3.94 -2.00 -3.79
CA ARG A 101 -5.29 -2.22 -3.30
C ARG A 101 -5.63 -3.70 -3.42
N LEU A 102 -6.01 -4.29 -2.30
CA LEU A 102 -6.55 -5.65 -2.23
C LEU A 102 -8.02 -5.54 -1.90
N SER A 103 -8.88 -6.23 -2.64
CA SER A 103 -10.27 -6.36 -2.25
C SER A 103 -10.83 -7.75 -2.47
N VAL A 104 -11.81 -8.10 -1.64
CA VAL A 104 -12.37 -9.44 -1.58
C VAL A 104 -13.88 -9.34 -1.56
N ARG A 105 -14.54 -10.16 -2.37
CA ARG A 105 -15.99 -10.35 -2.37
C ARG A 105 -16.34 -11.84 -2.52
N PRO A 106 -17.52 -12.30 -2.12
CA PRO A 106 -17.97 -13.65 -2.45
C PRO A 106 -18.22 -13.75 -3.96
N ILE A 107 -17.96 -14.90 -4.58
CA ILE A 107 -18.21 -15.12 -6.03
C ILE A 107 -19.68 -14.84 -6.40
N ASN A 108 -20.59 -15.24 -5.52
CA ASN A 108 -22.04 -15.07 -5.72
C ASN A 108 -22.58 -13.78 -5.08
N GLY A 109 -21.71 -12.93 -4.55
CA GLY A 109 -22.07 -11.70 -3.85
C GLY A 109 -21.76 -10.46 -4.69
N THR A 110 -22.59 -9.42 -4.54
CA THR A 110 -22.32 -8.10 -5.14
C THR A 110 -21.53 -7.17 -4.23
N ASN A 111 -21.49 -7.49 -2.94
CA ASN A 111 -20.90 -6.62 -1.93
C ASN A 111 -19.45 -7.04 -1.65
N GLU A 112 -18.56 -6.06 -1.69
CA GLU A 112 -17.18 -6.21 -1.24
C GLU A 112 -17.18 -6.41 0.28
N LEU A 113 -16.54 -7.49 0.75
CA LEU A 113 -16.39 -7.79 2.18
C LEU A 113 -15.29 -6.97 2.81
N THR A 114 -14.22 -6.71 2.05
CA THR A 114 -13.12 -5.83 2.47
C THR A 114 -12.44 -5.21 1.26
N ALA A 115 -11.92 -4.01 1.46
CA ALA A 115 -10.88 -3.43 0.62
C ALA A 115 -9.86 -2.71 1.48
N GLN A 116 -8.59 -2.95 1.17
CA GLN A 116 -7.44 -2.35 1.86
C GLN A 116 -6.58 -1.66 0.82
N LEU A 117 -6.30 -0.38 1.05
CA LEU A 117 -5.37 0.42 0.24
C LEU A 117 -4.09 0.64 1.04
N TYR A 118 -2.97 0.26 0.45
CA TYR A 118 -1.63 0.48 0.96
C TYR A 118 -0.93 1.50 0.06
N GLN A 119 -0.59 2.66 0.63
CA GLN A 119 0.31 3.60 -0.02
C GLN A 119 1.75 3.16 0.25
N LEU A 120 2.52 2.96 -0.83
CA LEU A 120 3.83 2.35 -0.77
C LEU A 120 4.94 3.38 -1.02
N PRO A 121 6.10 3.27 -0.35
CA PRO A 121 7.23 4.15 -0.62
C PRO A 121 7.71 4.03 -2.06
N GLN A 122 7.87 5.17 -2.73
CA GLN A 122 8.28 5.21 -4.14
C GLN A 122 9.74 4.79 -4.35
N ASN A 123 10.61 5.18 -3.41
CA ASN A 123 12.06 5.04 -3.56
C ASN A 123 12.66 3.82 -2.85
N SER A 124 11.97 3.27 -1.85
CA SER A 124 12.48 2.15 -1.03
C SER A 124 11.63 0.88 -1.13
N GLY A 125 10.44 0.97 -1.73
CA GLY A 125 9.45 -0.10 -1.72
C GLY A 125 8.91 -0.42 -0.31
N PRO A 126 7.93 -1.35 -0.21
CA PRO A 126 7.44 -1.85 1.08
C PRO A 126 8.50 -2.62 1.89
N ILE A 127 8.39 -2.57 3.22
CA ILE A 127 9.25 -3.33 4.12
C ILE A 127 8.39 -4.30 4.93
N ASN A 128 8.77 -5.58 4.94
CA ASN A 128 8.11 -6.59 5.76
C ASN A 128 8.32 -6.27 7.24
N GLN A 129 7.26 -5.82 7.91
CA GLN A 129 7.32 -5.31 9.28
C GLN A 129 6.50 -6.13 10.29
N PHE A 130 5.65 -7.05 9.82
CA PHE A 130 4.83 -7.86 10.69
C PHE A 130 5.56 -9.13 11.13
N ILE A 131 5.70 -9.29 12.45
CA ILE A 131 6.26 -10.48 13.09
C ILE A 131 5.36 -11.68 12.77
N GLY A 132 5.95 -12.83 12.44
CA GLY A 132 5.22 -14.05 12.05
C GLY A 132 5.24 -14.36 10.55
N GLY A 133 5.94 -13.55 9.73
CA GLY A 133 6.08 -13.81 8.30
C GLY A 133 4.92 -13.29 7.45
N HIS A 134 4.10 -12.40 7.99
CA HIS A 134 2.92 -11.84 7.31
C HIS A 134 3.22 -10.55 6.53
N GLY A 135 4.47 -10.42 6.08
CA GLY A 135 4.93 -9.37 5.17
C GLY A 135 4.73 -7.94 5.67
N PHE A 136 4.36 -7.06 4.74
CA PHE A 136 4.19 -5.62 5.01
C PHE A 136 2.72 -5.22 5.19
N THR A 137 1.78 -6.08 4.79
CA THR A 137 0.33 -5.83 4.94
C THR A 137 -0.24 -6.35 6.26
N GLY A 138 0.45 -7.30 6.89
CA GLY A 138 -0.08 -8.07 8.00
C GLY A 138 -1.06 -9.14 7.53
N LEU A 139 -1.40 -10.07 8.44
CA LEU A 139 -2.36 -11.14 8.17
C LEU A 139 -3.79 -10.61 8.32
N THR A 140 -4.55 -10.65 7.23
CA THR A 140 -5.98 -10.30 7.21
C THR A 140 -6.82 -11.56 7.08
N TYR A 141 -7.98 -11.55 7.74
CA TYR A 141 -9.01 -12.58 7.68
C TYR A 141 -10.30 -11.98 7.14
N VAL A 142 -10.96 -12.68 6.23
CA VAL A 142 -12.27 -12.31 5.69
C VAL A 142 -13.17 -13.52 5.79
N THR A 143 -14.33 -13.34 6.42
CA THR A 143 -15.36 -14.39 6.53
C THR A 143 -16.56 -13.99 5.69
N ASP A 144 -17.04 -14.91 4.84
CA ASP A 144 -18.31 -14.73 4.15
C ASP A 144 -19.48 -15.04 5.11
N PRO A 145 -20.37 -14.07 5.43
CA PRO A 145 -21.52 -14.32 6.28
C PRO A 145 -22.53 -15.32 5.69
N GLY A 146 -22.51 -15.56 4.37
CA GLY A 146 -23.43 -16.47 3.68
C GLY A 146 -23.07 -17.95 3.84
N SER A 147 -21.78 -18.30 3.78
CA SER A 147 -21.30 -19.68 3.84
C SER A 147 -20.46 -20.01 5.08
N ASN A 148 -20.07 -18.98 5.85
CA ASN A 148 -19.05 -19.06 6.91
C ASN A 148 -17.65 -19.48 6.40
N ALA A 149 -17.42 -19.46 5.08
CA ALA A 149 -16.09 -19.65 4.52
C ALA A 149 -15.17 -18.50 4.94
N GLU A 150 -13.86 -18.78 5.00
CA GLU A 150 -12.86 -17.80 5.41
C GLU A 150 -11.68 -17.80 4.45
N LEU A 151 -11.24 -16.59 4.09
CA LEU A 151 -10.01 -16.33 3.35
C LEU A 151 -9.03 -15.58 4.25
N GLN A 152 -7.81 -16.06 4.29
CA GLN A 152 -6.67 -15.38 4.89
C GLN A 152 -5.77 -14.85 3.79
N PHE A 153 -5.23 -13.65 3.97
CA PHE A 153 -4.27 -13.11 3.02
C PHE A 153 -3.29 -12.13 3.64
N TRP A 154 -2.11 -12.05 3.02
CA TRP A 154 -1.06 -11.07 3.31
C TRP A 154 -0.17 -10.92 2.08
N CYS A 155 0.60 -9.83 2.00
CA CYS A 155 1.61 -9.66 0.96
C CYS A 155 2.99 -9.34 1.55
N THR A 156 4.02 -9.94 0.95
CA THR A 156 5.44 -9.76 1.25
C THR A 156 6.13 -8.93 0.17
N ALA A 157 7.21 -8.25 0.56
CA ALA A 157 8.20 -7.69 -0.35
C ALA A 157 9.38 -8.66 -0.45
N GLU A 158 9.76 -9.06 -1.67
CA GLU A 158 10.87 -9.99 -1.98
C GLU A 158 11.86 -9.39 -2.99
#